data_AF-A0A836VLG3-F1
#
_entry.id   AF-A0A836VLG3-F1
#
_cell.length_a   1.000
_cell.length_b   1.000
_cell.length_c   1.000
_cell.angle_alpha   90.00
_cell.angle_beta   90.00
_cell.angle_gamma   90.00
#
_symmetry.space_group_name_H-M   'P 1'
#
loop_
_entity.id
_entity.type
_entity.pdbx_description
1 polymer ?
#
loop_
_entity_poly.entity_id
_entity_poly.type
_entity_poly.pdbx_seq_one_letter_code
_entity_poly.pdbx_strand_id
1 'polypeptide(L)'
;MERLAPDEALVRLVVTESNRSAYKCEATTVQGGGNSYPFPPGMVTTFRKRRSQNTERFNVAMLIPTGIGAAIGGHAGDATPTAQLLASVCDTLVIHPNVVNASDINEMPSNALYVEGSVLCRLLMGTIGLQPVRSNRVLALIQ
;
A
#
# COMPACT_ATOMS: atom_id res chain seq x y z
N MET A 1 7.34 -0.06 24.32
CA MET A 1 6.64 0.55 23.17
C MET A 1 5.99 1.80 23.70
N GLU A 2 6.44 2.97 23.24
CA GLU A 2 5.94 4.27 23.69
C GLU A 2 4.44 4.37 23.38
N ARG A 3 3.64 4.77 24.37
CA ARG A 3 2.18 4.82 24.24
C ARG A 3 1.80 6.26 23.92
N LEU A 4 1.12 6.46 22.80
CA LEU A 4 0.61 7.76 22.40
C LEU A 4 -0.34 8.32 23.47
N ALA A 5 -0.35 9.64 23.62
CA ALA A 5 -1.30 10.30 24.48
C ALA A 5 -2.74 10.06 23.97
N PRO A 6 -3.76 10.08 24.85
CA PRO A 6 -5.14 9.76 24.46
C PRO A 6 -5.74 10.67 23.37
N ASP A 7 -5.19 11.87 23.21
CA ASP A 7 -5.56 12.92 22.28
C ASP A 7 -4.66 13.01 21.03
N GLU A 8 -3.77 12.03 20.85
CA GLU A 8 -2.87 11.94 19.70
C GLU A 8 -3.23 10.79 18.77
N ALA A 9 -3.34 11.09 17.48
CA ALA A 9 -3.51 10.10 16.43
C ALA A 9 -2.21 9.94 15.62
N LEU A 10 -1.76 8.69 15.42
CA LEU A 10 -0.63 8.38 14.55
C LEU A 10 -1.04 8.53 13.07
N VAL A 11 -0.35 9.39 12.35
CA VAL A 11 -0.59 9.66 10.92
C VAL A 11 0.45 8.95 10.05
N ARG A 12 1.71 8.90 10.50
CA ARG A 12 2.81 8.28 9.76
C ARG A 12 3.73 7.54 10.71
N LEU A 13 4.15 6.35 10.29
CA LEU A 13 5.24 5.60 10.91
C LEU A 13 6.21 5.19 9.81
N VAL A 14 7.47 5.55 9.95
CA VAL A 14 8.55 5.13 9.05
C VAL A 14 9.58 4.38 9.84
N VAL A 15 9.91 3.18 9.38
CA VAL A 15 11.05 2.42 9.89
C VAL A 15 12.28 2.88 9.12
N THR A 16 13.17 3.61 9.77
CA THR A 16 14.40 4.15 9.17
C THR A 16 15.57 3.18 9.27
N GLU A 17 15.57 2.31 10.29
CA GLU A 17 16.54 1.25 10.46
C GLU A 17 15.88 0.01 11.05
N SER A 18 16.26 -1.16 10.55
CA SER A 18 15.79 -2.45 11.03
C SER A 18 16.98 -3.36 11.26
N ASN A 19 17.22 -3.77 12.50
CA ASN A 19 18.21 -4.78 12.86
C ASN A 19 17.54 -5.96 13.60
N ARG A 20 18.32 -6.99 13.95
CA ARG A 20 17.77 -8.22 14.56
C ARG A 20 17.13 -8.00 15.94
N SER A 21 17.45 -6.91 16.61
CA SER A 21 17.05 -6.63 18.00
C SER A 21 16.12 -5.42 18.15
N ALA A 22 16.10 -4.51 17.18
CA ALA A 22 15.41 -3.24 17.29
C ALA A 22 15.06 -2.64 15.92
N TYR A 23 14.02 -1.81 15.93
CA TYR A 23 13.64 -0.94 14.83
C TYR A 23 13.84 0.51 15.28
N LYS A 24 14.50 1.32 14.44
CA LYS A 24 14.44 2.78 14.58
C LYS A 24 13.27 3.26 13.76
N CYS A 25 12.38 3.99 14.42
CA CYS A 25 11.15 4.47 13.81
C CYS A 25 11.03 5.98 13.99
N GLU A 26 10.59 6.65 12.93
CA GLU A 26 10.07 8.01 12.99
C GLU A 26 8.55 7.95 12.98
N ALA A 27 7.92 8.63 13.94
CA ALA A 27 6.47 8.71 14.05
C ALA A 27 6.03 10.18 13.89
N THR A 28 4.95 10.40 13.14
CA THR A 28 4.27 11.69 13.06
C THR A 28 2.87 11.53 13.64
N THR A 29 2.59 12.29 14.69
CA THR A 29 1.31 12.33 15.39
C THR A 29 0.60 13.65 15.10
N VAL A 30 -0.73 13.65 15.23
CA VAL A 30 -1.54 14.87 15.19
C VAL A 30 -2.34 14.95 16.47
N GLN A 31 -2.31 16.11 17.14
CA GLN A 31 -3.12 16.40 18.31
C GLN A 31 -4.54 16.79 17.88
N GLY A 32 -5.53 16.08 18.40
CA GLY A 32 -6.95 16.31 18.08
C GLY A 32 -7.52 17.51 18.83
N GLY A 33 -7.36 18.71 18.28
CA GLY A 33 -8.08 19.89 18.75
C GLY A 33 -9.56 19.85 18.33
N GLY A 34 -10.46 19.39 19.22
CA GLY A 34 -11.91 19.54 19.08
C GLY A 34 -12.59 18.63 18.04
N ASN A 35 -13.18 17.53 18.51
CA ASN A 35 -14.22 16.67 17.91
C ASN A 35 -14.17 16.27 16.41
N SER A 36 -13.09 16.58 15.69
CA SER A 36 -12.99 16.34 14.25
C SER A 36 -11.63 15.74 13.90
N TYR A 37 -11.43 14.46 14.23
CA TYR A 37 -10.32 13.75 13.60
C TYR A 37 -10.68 13.54 12.12
N PRO A 38 -9.87 14.02 11.16
CA PRO A 38 -10.10 13.70 9.75
C PRO A 38 -9.92 12.20 9.45
N PHE A 39 -9.31 11.44 10.37
CA PHE A 39 -9.01 10.02 10.21
C PHE A 39 -9.45 9.19 11.42
N PRO A 40 -9.98 7.97 11.23
CA PRO A 40 -10.30 7.07 12.34
C PRO A 40 -9.06 6.73 13.18
N PRO A 41 -9.17 6.67 14.52
CA PRO A 41 -8.09 6.19 15.38
C PRO A 41 -7.60 4.81 14.95
N GLY A 42 -6.28 4.62 14.91
CA GLY A 42 -5.66 3.35 14.57
C GLY A 42 -5.67 2.99 13.08
N MET A 43 -6.01 3.90 12.16
CA MET A 43 -6.00 3.65 10.71
C MET A 43 -4.65 3.10 10.20
N VAL A 44 -3.54 3.50 10.81
CA VAL A 44 -2.17 3.09 10.46
C VAL A 44 -1.73 1.80 11.17
N THR A 45 -2.25 1.52 12.37
CA THR A 45 -1.70 0.49 13.28
C THR A 45 -2.64 -0.68 13.55
N THR A 46 -3.92 -0.57 13.20
CA THR A 46 -4.90 -1.62 13.48
C THR A 46 -4.64 -2.84 12.61
N PHE A 47 -4.24 -3.93 13.25
CA PHE A 47 -4.12 -5.23 12.62
C PHE A 47 -5.32 -6.12 12.98
N ARG A 48 -5.94 -6.72 11.98
CA ARG A 48 -7.03 -7.70 12.14
C ARG A 48 -6.66 -9.00 11.43
N LYS A 49 -6.24 -9.99 12.21
CA LYS A 49 -5.96 -11.33 11.67
C LYS A 49 -7.23 -11.91 11.03
N ARG A 50 -7.13 -12.30 9.77
CA ARG A 50 -8.23 -12.96 9.04
C ARG A 50 -8.53 -14.33 9.66
N ARG A 51 -9.81 -14.66 9.81
CA ARG A 51 -10.27 -15.92 10.39
C ARG A 51 -10.38 -17.05 9.37
N SER A 52 -10.46 -16.72 8.10
CA SER A 52 -10.55 -17.66 6.99
C SER A 52 -9.49 -17.34 5.92
N GLN A 53 -9.08 -18.38 5.19
CA GLN A 53 -8.31 -18.26 3.97
C GLN A 53 -9.12 -18.84 2.81
N ASN A 54 -9.04 -18.19 1.66
CA ASN A 54 -9.45 -18.80 0.39
C ASN A 54 -8.16 -19.16 -0.35
N THR A 55 -8.02 -20.43 -0.72
CA THR A 55 -6.87 -20.98 -1.45
C THR A 55 -7.25 -21.51 -2.84
N GLU A 56 -8.46 -21.21 -3.32
CA GLU A 56 -8.92 -21.59 -4.66
C GLU A 56 -8.24 -20.78 -5.76
N ARG A 57 -7.75 -19.58 -5.43
CA ARG A 57 -7.12 -18.62 -6.34
C ARG A 57 -5.76 -18.23 -5.80
N PHE A 58 -4.76 -18.19 -6.67
CA PHE A 58 -3.44 -17.67 -6.37
C PHE A 58 -3.43 -16.14 -6.56
N ASN A 59 -3.56 -15.42 -5.44
CA ASN A 59 -3.53 -13.96 -5.41
C ASN A 59 -2.15 -13.48 -4.98
N VAL A 60 -1.57 -12.53 -5.72
CA VAL A 60 -0.25 -11.96 -5.45
C VAL A 60 -0.39 -10.47 -5.18
N ALA A 61 0.34 -9.95 -4.19
CA ALA A 61 0.49 -8.52 -3.98
C ALA A 61 1.93 -8.11 -4.30
N MET A 62 2.12 -7.16 -5.20
CA MET A 62 3.43 -6.68 -5.63
C MET A 62 3.67 -5.26 -5.09
N LEU A 63 4.60 -5.15 -4.15
CA LEU A 63 5.09 -3.87 -3.66
C LEU A 63 6.46 -3.59 -4.27
N ILE A 64 6.53 -2.50 -5.03
CA ILE A 64 7.78 -1.96 -5.56
C ILE A 64 8.18 -0.72 -4.74
N PRO A 65 9.38 -0.71 -4.13
CA PRO A 65 9.90 0.48 -3.47
C PRO A 65 10.31 1.48 -4.55
N THR A 66 9.62 2.61 -4.62
CA THR A 66 10.07 3.73 -5.46
C THR A 66 11.01 4.62 -4.69
N GLY A 67 12.19 4.82 -5.24
CA GLY A 67 13.20 5.71 -4.68
C GLY A 67 14.51 5.60 -5.44
N ILE A 68 15.37 6.60 -5.27
CA ILE A 68 16.70 6.61 -5.86
C ILE A 68 17.47 5.38 -5.36
N GLY A 69 18.03 4.59 -6.28
CA GLY A 69 18.82 3.40 -5.97
C GLY A 69 18.04 2.09 -5.85
N ALA A 70 16.73 2.08 -6.14
CA ALA A 70 15.98 0.83 -6.27
C ALA A 70 16.39 0.09 -7.57
N ALA A 71 16.74 -1.19 -7.47
CA ALA A 71 17.11 -2.03 -8.62
C ALA A 71 15.90 -2.35 -9.54
N ILE A 72 14.69 -2.29 -8.99
CA ILE A 72 13.40 -2.43 -9.67
C ILE A 72 12.47 -1.38 -9.05
N GLY A 73 11.79 -0.57 -9.86
CA GLY A 73 10.98 0.58 -9.42
C GLY A 73 11.74 1.89 -9.32
N GLY A 74 13.01 1.90 -9.69
CA GLY A 74 13.87 3.09 -9.61
C GLY A 74 13.71 4.00 -10.83
N HIS A 75 13.20 3.46 -11.93
CA HIS A 75 13.03 4.15 -13.22
C HIS A 75 11.58 4.01 -13.71
N ALA A 76 11.14 4.92 -14.58
CA ALA A 76 9.80 4.87 -15.14
C ALA A 76 9.59 3.56 -15.93
N GLY A 77 8.61 2.75 -15.48
CA GLY A 77 8.18 1.53 -16.17
C GLY A 77 9.08 0.30 -16.01
N ASP A 78 10.15 0.37 -15.23
CA ASP A 78 11.09 -0.75 -15.03
C ASP A 78 10.47 -1.95 -14.26
N ALA A 79 9.42 -1.70 -13.48
CA ALA A 79 8.67 -2.71 -12.76
C ALA A 79 7.64 -3.45 -13.64
N THR A 80 7.26 -2.89 -14.79
CA THR A 80 6.21 -3.44 -15.66
C THR A 80 6.52 -4.86 -16.13
N PRO A 81 7.73 -5.21 -16.61
CA PRO A 81 8.02 -6.59 -17.03
C PRO A 81 7.86 -7.60 -15.89
N THR A 82 8.24 -7.22 -14.67
CA THR A 82 8.05 -8.05 -13.47
C THR A 82 6.57 -8.22 -13.16
N ALA A 83 5.78 -7.16 -13.31
CA ALA A 83 4.33 -7.22 -13.13
C ALA A 83 3.65 -8.14 -14.15
N GLN A 84 4.04 -8.06 -15.42
CA GLN A 84 3.53 -8.94 -16.48
C GLN A 84 3.88 -10.41 -16.23
N LEU A 85 5.12 -10.68 -15.81
CA LEU A 85 5.55 -12.03 -15.46
C LEU A 85 4.73 -12.60 -14.29
N LEU A 86 4.57 -11.84 -13.21
CA LEU A 86 3.77 -12.27 -12.06
C LEU A 86 2.30 -12.46 -12.43
N ALA A 87 1.74 -11.54 -13.23
CA ALA A 87 0.38 -11.64 -13.73
C ALA A 87 0.15 -12.92 -14.56
N SER A 88 1.16 -13.37 -15.32
CA SER A 88 1.05 -14.60 -16.14
C SER A 88 0.95 -15.90 -15.32
N VAL A 89 1.35 -15.87 -14.04
CA VAL A 89 1.39 -17.05 -13.17
C VAL A 89 0.39 -17.00 -12.01
N CYS A 90 -0.36 -15.90 -11.86
CA CYS A 90 -1.34 -15.72 -10.79
C CYS A 90 -2.75 -15.42 -11.32
N ASP A 91 -3.77 -15.73 -10.52
CA ASP A 91 -5.16 -15.43 -10.87
C ASP A 91 -5.47 -13.93 -10.74
N THR A 92 -4.85 -13.27 -9.77
CA THR A 92 -5.07 -11.84 -9.50
C THR A 92 -3.82 -11.19 -8.93
N LEU A 93 -3.39 -10.11 -9.56
CA LEU A 93 -2.23 -9.33 -9.14
C LEU A 93 -2.66 -8.00 -8.53
N VAL A 94 -2.45 -7.80 -7.23
CA VAL A 94 -2.70 -6.51 -6.57
C VAL A 94 -1.44 -5.65 -6.67
N ILE A 95 -1.55 -4.50 -7.30
CA ILE A 95 -0.44 -3.57 -7.55
C ILE A 95 -0.77 -2.16 -7.04
N HIS A 96 0.28 -1.36 -6.85
CA HIS A 96 0.16 0.06 -6.52
C HIS A 96 0.62 0.95 -7.68
N PRO A 97 0.34 2.26 -7.67
CA PRO A 97 0.58 3.17 -8.78
C PRO A 97 1.96 3.07 -9.42
N ASN A 98 2.99 2.90 -8.59
CA ASN A 98 4.34 3.00 -9.08
C ASN A 98 4.86 1.73 -9.78
N VAL A 99 4.04 0.68 -9.86
CA VAL A 99 4.40 -0.55 -10.57
C VAL A 99 4.21 -0.40 -12.08
N VAL A 100 3.16 0.32 -12.51
CA VAL A 100 2.68 0.31 -13.90
C VAL A 100 2.61 1.70 -14.52
N ASN A 101 2.71 2.77 -13.73
CA ASN A 101 2.74 4.13 -14.26
C ASN A 101 4.16 4.50 -14.69
N ALA A 102 4.31 4.93 -15.94
CA ALA A 102 5.56 5.39 -16.52
C ALA A 102 5.29 6.60 -17.42
N SER A 103 5.56 7.81 -16.91
CA SER A 103 5.18 9.06 -17.60
C SER A 103 3.69 9.04 -17.98
N ASP A 104 3.38 9.06 -19.27
CA ASP A 104 2.01 9.11 -19.81
C ASP A 104 1.43 7.71 -20.09
N ILE A 105 2.17 6.66 -19.74
CA ILE A 105 1.82 5.26 -20.06
C ILE A 105 1.42 4.52 -18.78
N ASN A 106 0.39 3.69 -18.90
CA ASN A 106 0.01 2.71 -17.89
C ASN A 106 -0.09 1.32 -18.55
N GLU A 107 0.85 0.42 -18.24
CA GLU A 107 0.91 -0.94 -18.80
C GLU A 107 0.45 -1.99 -17.78
N MET A 108 -0.77 -1.82 -17.28
CA MET A 108 -1.35 -2.73 -16.30
C MET A 108 -1.78 -4.09 -16.93
N PRO A 109 -1.40 -5.23 -16.32
CA PRO A 109 -1.93 -6.54 -16.73
C PRO A 109 -3.46 -6.63 -16.56
N SER A 110 -4.12 -7.42 -17.41
CA SER A 110 -5.59 -7.51 -17.44
C SER A 110 -6.23 -8.10 -16.19
N ASN A 111 -5.49 -8.91 -15.43
CA ASN A 111 -5.91 -9.51 -14.16
C ASN A 111 -5.42 -8.72 -12.93
N ALA A 112 -4.95 -7.48 -13.12
CA ALA A 112 -4.43 -6.69 -12.02
C ALA A 112 -5.51 -5.80 -11.35
N LEU A 113 -5.41 -5.65 -10.03
CA LEU A 113 -6.17 -4.70 -9.23
C LEU A 113 -5.25 -3.56 -8.81
N TYR A 114 -5.50 -2.38 -9.38
CA TYR A 114 -4.80 -1.15 -9.05
C TYR A 114 -5.36 -0.52 -7.78
N VAL A 115 -4.54 -0.40 -6.74
CA VAL A 115 -4.94 0.16 -5.43
C VAL A 115 -3.93 1.19 -4.93
N GLU A 116 -4.39 2.23 -4.24
CA GLU A 116 -3.48 3.13 -3.54
C GLU A 116 -2.66 2.41 -2.46
N GLY A 117 -1.46 2.92 -2.16
CA GLY A 117 -0.59 2.34 -1.13
C GLY A 117 -1.27 2.24 0.25
N SER A 118 -2.09 3.23 0.62
CA SER A 118 -2.85 3.23 1.88
C SER A 118 -3.88 2.08 1.94
N VAL A 119 -4.56 1.81 0.82
CA VAL A 119 -5.52 0.71 0.66
C VAL A 119 -4.80 -0.63 0.70
N LEU A 120 -3.67 -0.76 0.01
CA LEU A 120 -2.84 -1.97 0.03
C LEU A 120 -2.36 -2.31 1.44
N CYS A 121 -1.85 -1.31 2.19
CA CYS A 121 -1.48 -1.51 3.59
C CYS A 121 -2.67 -1.99 4.44
N ARG A 122 -3.84 -1.35 4.32
CA ARG A 122 -5.04 -1.73 5.07
C ARG A 122 -5.54 -3.13 4.70
N LEU A 123 -5.41 -3.51 3.43
CA LEU A 123 -5.66 -4.86 2.95
C LEU A 123 -4.70 -5.84 3.63
N LEU A 124 -3.39 -5.61 3.60
CA LEU A 124 -2.43 -6.49 4.26
C LEU A 124 -2.65 -6.58 5.78
N MET A 125 -3.06 -5.47 6.41
CA MET A 125 -3.43 -5.41 7.82
C MET A 125 -4.78 -6.08 8.15
N GLY A 126 -5.54 -6.53 7.15
CA GLY A 126 -6.80 -7.25 7.32
C GLY A 126 -7.98 -6.38 7.78
N THR A 127 -7.87 -5.05 7.69
CA THR A 127 -8.93 -4.12 8.09
C THR A 127 -9.95 -3.86 6.99
N ILE A 128 -9.61 -4.18 5.74
CA ILE A 128 -10.49 -4.09 4.57
C ILE A 128 -10.37 -5.33 3.68
N GLY A 129 -11.34 -5.49 2.78
CA GLY A 129 -11.26 -6.37 1.61
C GLY A 129 -11.28 -5.56 0.32
N LEU A 130 -10.90 -6.18 -0.79
CA LEU A 130 -11.04 -5.60 -2.12
C LEU A 130 -12.27 -6.16 -2.82
N GLN A 131 -12.96 -5.31 -3.57
CA GLN A 131 -14.00 -5.71 -4.51
C GLN A 131 -13.55 -5.27 -5.91
N PRO A 132 -13.40 -6.20 -6.86
CA PRO A 132 -13.10 -5.84 -8.25
C PRO A 132 -14.18 -4.93 -8.83
N VAL A 133 -13.76 -3.88 -9.53
CA VAL A 133 -14.64 -2.94 -10.23
C VAL A 133 -14.23 -2.85 -11.69
N ARG A 134 -15.17 -2.50 -12.58
CA ARG A 134 -14.87 -2.35 -14.02
C ARG A 134 -14.02 -1.12 -14.33
N SER A 135 -14.09 -0.09 -13.50
CA SER A 135 -13.34 1.15 -13.67
C SER A 135 -13.08 1.84 -12.34
N ASN A 136 -11.90 2.44 -12.21
CA ASN A 136 -11.54 3.34 -11.12
C ASN A 136 -11.75 4.79 -11.56
N ARG A 137 -12.22 5.64 -10.66
CA ARG A 137 -12.23 7.09 -10.89
C ARG A 137 -10.83 7.61 -10.59
N VAL A 138 -10.13 8.08 -11.62
CA VAL A 138 -8.80 8.69 -11.48
C VAL A 138 -8.97 10.20 -11.66
N LEU A 139 -8.45 10.97 -10.72
CA LEU A 139 -8.40 12.43 -10.81
C LEU A 139 -7.03 12.83 -11.37
N ALA A 140 -7.02 13.61 -12.45
CA ALA A 140 -5.82 14.28 -12.94
C ALA A 140 -5.84 15.74 -12.48
N LEU A 141 -4.79 16.17 -11.77
CA LEU A 141 -4.54 17.58 -11.47
C LEU A 141 -3.50 18.08 -12.47
N ILE A 142 -3.89 19.01 -13.33
CA ILE A 142 -3.01 19.66 -14.30
C ILE A 142 -2.68 21.04 -13.73
N GLN A 143 -1.39 21.35 -13.59
CA GLN A 143 -0.89 22.67 -13.19
C GLN A 143 -0.58 23.53 -14.41
#